data_AF-A0A7Y6CTQ6-F1
#
_entry.id   AF-A0A7Y6CTQ6-F1
#
_cell.length_a   1.000
_cell.length_b   1.000
_cell.length_c   1.000
_cell.angle_alpha   90.00
_cell.angle_beta   90.00
_cell.angle_gamma   90.00
#
_symmetry.space_group_name_H-M   'P 1'
#
loop_
_entity.id
_entity.type
_entity.pdbx_description
1 polymer ?
#
loop_
_entity_poly.entity_id
_entity_poly.type
_entity_poly.pdbx_seq_one_letter_code
_entity_poly.pdbx_strand_id
1 'polypeptide(L)'
;MAQTKRKRRSKHRGNAAGSIEARGRTSRRASLSPAEQKKANRASAREARMNKPPTWNSAFFKAALMAALLFVFTQVGLFGGETTISQSLFLSLFALILYTPLAFATDKFVYSRAQKRRAKQA
;
A
#
# COMPACT_ATOMS: atom_id res chain seq x y z
N MET A 1 35.53 -46.59 19.14
CA MET A 1 34.21 -46.96 19.68
C MET A 1 33.15 -46.07 19.04
N ALA A 2 32.21 -46.62 18.27
CA ALA A 2 31.19 -45.84 17.57
C ALA A 2 30.03 -45.49 18.52
N GLN A 3 29.75 -44.20 18.72
CA GLN A 3 28.68 -43.72 19.60
C GLN A 3 27.31 -43.89 18.93
N THR A 4 26.57 -44.94 19.30
CA THR A 4 25.20 -45.19 18.81
C THR A 4 24.17 -44.41 19.63
N LYS A 5 24.13 -43.08 19.51
CA LYS A 5 23.07 -42.28 20.14
C LYS A 5 21.74 -42.44 19.38
N ARG A 6 20.86 -43.30 19.89
CA ARG A 6 19.47 -43.42 19.39
C ARG A 6 18.68 -42.14 19.72
N LYS A 7 18.30 -41.38 18.70
CA LYS A 7 17.50 -40.14 18.82
C LYS A 7 16.09 -40.48 19.34
N ARG A 8 15.70 -39.96 20.51
CA ARG A 8 14.33 -40.10 21.05
C ARG A 8 13.33 -39.44 20.09
N ARG A 9 12.31 -40.18 19.64
CA ARG A 9 11.14 -39.64 18.91
C ARG A 9 9.98 -39.48 19.89
N SER A 10 9.25 -38.37 19.82
CA SER A 10 8.03 -38.16 20.59
C SER A 10 6.81 -38.71 19.86
N LYS A 11 5.76 -39.09 20.60
CA LYS A 11 4.51 -39.61 20.03
C LYS A 11 3.74 -38.48 19.31
N HIS A 12 3.03 -38.85 18.24
CA HIS A 12 2.09 -37.97 17.56
C HIS A 12 0.92 -37.61 18.49
N ARG A 13 0.39 -36.39 18.36
CA ARG A 13 -0.89 -36.02 18.97
C ARG A 13 -1.98 -36.36 17.95
N GLY A 14 -2.90 -37.23 18.34
CA GLY A 14 -4.07 -37.56 17.55
C GLY A 14 -5.29 -37.66 18.46
N ASN A 15 -6.46 -37.32 17.92
CA ASN A 15 -7.73 -37.63 18.54
C ASN A 15 -8.10 -39.11 18.24
N ALA A 16 -8.88 -39.75 19.10
CA ALA A 16 -9.42 -41.10 18.89
C ALA A 16 -10.19 -41.24 17.55
N ALA A 17 -10.67 -40.13 16.99
CA ALA A 17 -11.31 -40.04 15.68
C ALA A 17 -10.35 -40.09 14.47
N GLY A 18 -9.04 -40.35 14.67
CA GLY A 18 -8.06 -40.53 13.59
C GLY A 18 -7.51 -39.25 12.97
N SER A 19 -7.88 -38.07 13.47
CA SER A 19 -7.24 -36.82 13.05
C SER A 19 -5.85 -36.69 13.69
N ILE A 20 -4.83 -36.63 12.84
CA ILE A 20 -3.44 -36.35 13.25
C ILE A 20 -3.20 -34.86 13.05
N GLU A 21 -3.13 -34.10 14.14
CA GLU A 21 -2.77 -32.69 14.06
C GLU A 21 -1.25 -32.56 13.89
N ALA A 22 -0.82 -31.88 12.82
CA ALA A 22 0.55 -31.44 12.70
C ALA A 22 0.87 -30.51 13.87
N ARG A 23 1.86 -30.87 14.70
CA ARG A 23 2.28 -30.03 15.83
C ARG A 23 2.60 -28.64 15.30
N GLY A 24 1.80 -27.65 15.70
CA GLY A 24 2.11 -26.25 15.46
C GLY A 24 3.55 -25.96 15.89
N ARG A 25 4.30 -25.25 15.05
CA ARG A 25 5.71 -24.95 15.33
C ARG A 25 5.80 -23.98 16.51
N THR A 26 6.09 -24.49 17.70
CA THR A 26 6.32 -23.68 18.92
C THR A 26 7.72 -23.06 18.98
N SER A 27 8.61 -23.39 18.05
CA SER A 27 9.89 -22.69 17.94
C SER A 27 9.67 -21.28 17.38
N ARG A 28 10.32 -20.27 17.97
CA ARG A 28 10.56 -18.95 17.35
C ARG A 28 10.87 -19.19 15.87
N ARG A 29 10.11 -18.59 14.94
CA ARG A 29 10.34 -18.73 13.49
C ARG A 29 11.85 -18.61 13.29
N ALA A 30 12.49 -19.65 12.73
CA ALA A 30 13.91 -19.58 12.39
C ALA A 30 14.09 -18.24 11.69
N SER A 31 14.90 -17.39 12.30
CA SER A 31 15.02 -15.98 11.98
C SER A 31 15.01 -15.83 10.47
N LEU A 32 13.97 -15.20 9.91
CA LEU A 32 13.99 -14.72 8.54
C LEU A 32 15.37 -14.09 8.35
N SER A 33 16.05 -14.41 7.25
CA SER A 33 17.32 -13.74 6.99
C SER A 33 17.08 -12.22 7.03
N PRO A 34 18.07 -11.39 7.41
CA PRO A 34 17.86 -9.94 7.44
C PRO A 34 17.28 -9.38 6.12
N ALA A 35 17.56 -10.04 4.98
CA ALA A 35 16.97 -9.74 3.68
C ALA A 35 15.47 -10.10 3.59
N GLU A 36 15.08 -11.29 4.04
CA GLU A 36 13.67 -11.72 4.06
C GLU A 36 12.83 -10.90 5.04
N GLN A 37 13.39 -10.52 6.18
CA GLN A 37 12.72 -9.65 7.15
C GLN A 37 12.49 -8.24 6.57
N LYS A 38 13.49 -7.68 5.86
CA LYS A 38 13.32 -6.43 5.11
C LYS A 38 12.26 -6.55 4.03
N LYS A 39 12.21 -7.67 3.30
CA LYS A 39 11.21 -7.92 2.25
C LYS A 39 9.80 -8.02 2.84
N ALA A 40 9.63 -8.76 3.93
CA ALA A 40 8.35 -8.88 4.64
C ALA A 40 7.89 -7.52 5.19
N ASN A 41 8.79 -6.74 5.79
CA ASN A 41 8.47 -5.40 6.28
C ASN A 41 8.10 -4.42 5.15
N ARG A 42 8.75 -4.52 3.98
CA ARG A 42 8.37 -3.71 2.80
C ARG A 42 7.00 -4.11 2.26
N ALA A 43 6.69 -5.40 2.24
CA ALA A 43 5.39 -5.90 1.81
C ALA A 43 4.27 -5.41 2.75
N SER A 44 4.43 -5.58 4.06
CA SER A 44 3.46 -5.11 5.05
C SER A 44 3.31 -3.58 5.05
N ALA A 45 4.40 -2.83 4.89
CA ALA A 45 4.35 -1.37 4.78
C ALA A 45 3.60 -0.92 3.50
N ARG A 46 3.77 -1.65 2.38
CA ARG A 46 3.04 -1.37 1.14
C ARG A 46 1.55 -1.65 1.29
N GLU A 47 1.20 -2.78 1.91
CA GLU A 47 -0.18 -3.13 2.23
C GLU A 47 -0.82 -2.09 3.15
N ALA A 48 -0.12 -1.68 4.21
CA ALA A 48 -0.61 -0.65 5.13
C ALA A 48 -0.87 0.70 4.42
N ARG A 49 -0.01 1.10 3.47
CA ARG A 49 -0.21 2.31 2.65
C ARG A 49 -1.42 2.19 1.71
N MET A 50 -1.60 1.02 1.08
CA MET A 50 -2.74 0.75 0.20
C MET A 50 -4.08 0.69 0.96
N ASN A 51 -4.03 0.46 2.28
CA ASN A 51 -5.23 0.32 3.12
C ASN A 51 -5.69 1.63 3.74
N LYS A 52 -4.91 2.71 3.60
CA LYS A 52 -5.28 4.00 4.16
C LYS A 52 -6.55 4.52 3.48
N PRO A 53 -7.59 4.88 4.24
CA PRO A 53 -8.79 5.46 3.65
C PRO A 53 -8.45 6.80 2.98
N PRO A 54 -9.03 7.11 1.81
CA PRO A 54 -8.83 8.40 1.16
C PRO A 54 -9.43 9.51 2.03
N THR A 55 -8.61 10.50 2.37
CA THR A 55 -9.06 11.68 3.15
C THR A 55 -9.11 12.91 2.25
N TRP A 56 -10.03 13.83 2.55
CA TRP A 56 -10.15 15.12 1.87
C TRP A 56 -8.83 15.92 1.90
N ASN A 57 -8.12 15.90 3.03
CA ASN A 57 -6.82 16.55 3.16
C ASN A 57 -5.79 15.95 2.19
N SER A 58 -5.75 14.62 2.04
CA SER A 58 -4.81 13.98 1.11
C SER A 58 -5.12 14.30 -0.35
N ALA A 59 -6.41 14.37 -0.71
CA ALA A 59 -6.84 14.76 -2.04
C ALA A 59 -6.49 16.22 -2.33
N PHE A 60 -6.72 17.11 -1.35
CA PHE A 60 -6.34 18.52 -1.45
C PHE A 60 -4.83 18.70 -1.64
N PHE A 61 -3.98 18.04 -0.85
CA PHE A 61 -2.52 18.16 -1.02
C PHE A 61 -2.04 17.66 -2.38
N LYS A 62 -2.61 16.56 -2.89
CA LYS A 62 -2.31 16.06 -4.24
C LYS A 62 -2.76 17.05 -5.32
N ALA A 63 -3.97 17.60 -5.19
CA ALA A 63 -4.50 18.58 -6.13
C ALA A 63 -3.72 19.89 -6.09
N ALA A 64 -3.32 20.35 -4.91
CA ALA A 64 -2.46 21.52 -4.73
C ALA A 64 -1.09 21.32 -5.39
N LEU A 65 -0.50 20.14 -5.26
CA LEU A 65 0.76 19.82 -5.92
C LEU A 65 0.61 19.82 -7.45
N MET A 66 -0.46 19.23 -7.99
CA MET A 66 -0.76 19.28 -9.42
C MET A 66 -1.01 20.71 -9.91
N ALA A 67 -1.76 21.53 -9.17
CA ALA A 67 -2.01 22.92 -9.51
C ALA A 67 -0.72 23.76 -9.48
N ALA A 68 0.16 23.52 -8.52
CA ALA A 68 1.48 24.15 -8.46
C ALA A 68 2.35 23.75 -9.65
N LEU A 69 2.35 22.47 -10.04
CA LEU A 69 3.06 22.02 -11.25
C LEU A 69 2.49 22.66 -12.52
N LEU A 70 1.16 22.72 -12.65
CA LEU A 70 0.52 23.40 -13.78
C LEU A 70 0.90 24.87 -13.84
N PHE A 71 0.91 25.58 -12.71
CA PHE A 71 1.35 26.96 -12.62
C PHE A 71 2.80 27.13 -13.08
N VAL A 72 3.72 26.26 -12.63
CA VAL A 72 5.12 26.27 -13.06
C VAL A 72 5.23 25.97 -14.56
N PHE A 73 4.52 24.99 -15.09
CA PHE A 73 4.56 24.67 -16.52
C PHE A 73 3.99 25.79 -17.40
N THR A 74 2.94 26.48 -16.93
CA THR A 74 2.42 27.66 -17.62
C THR A 74 3.42 28.83 -17.57
N GLN A 75 4.11 29.02 -16.44
CA GLN A 75 5.09 30.10 -16.27
C GLN A 75 6.39 29.86 -17.05
N VAL A 76 6.81 28.61 -17.22
CA VAL A 76 7.98 28.20 -18.03
C VAL A 76 7.68 28.32 -19.54
N GLY A 77 6.43 28.60 -19.93
CA GLY A 77 6.07 28.81 -21.33
C GLY A 77 6.01 27.51 -22.15
N LEU A 78 5.99 26.34 -21.50
CA LEU A 78 5.88 25.03 -22.18
C LEU A 78 4.60 24.89 -23.02
N PHE A 79 3.59 25.73 -22.76
CA PHE A 79 2.32 25.77 -23.50
C PHE A 79 2.25 26.88 -24.56
N GLY A 80 3.36 27.54 -24.90
CA GLY A 80 3.52 28.22 -26.19
C GLY A 80 2.85 29.58 -26.38
N GLY A 81 2.54 30.32 -25.32
CA GLY A 81 2.04 31.69 -25.46
C GLY A 81 2.33 32.51 -24.21
N GLU A 82 2.46 33.83 -24.39
CA GLU A 82 2.63 34.82 -23.32
C GLU A 82 1.37 34.88 -22.43
N THR A 83 1.12 33.81 -21.67
CA THR A 83 0.01 33.78 -20.72
C THR A 83 0.36 34.76 -19.61
N THR A 84 -0.39 35.84 -19.53
CA THR A 84 -0.23 36.84 -18.48
C THR A 84 -0.35 36.15 -17.12
N ILE A 85 0.45 36.57 -16.13
CA ILE A 85 0.50 35.98 -14.79
C ILE A 85 -0.91 35.79 -14.20
N SER A 86 -1.83 36.73 -14.45
CA SER A 86 -3.22 36.66 -14.02
C SER A 86 -4.01 35.50 -14.64
N GLN A 87 -3.80 35.18 -15.92
CA GLN A 87 -4.46 34.06 -16.60
C GLN A 87 -3.96 32.73 -16.06
N SER A 88 -2.64 32.58 -15.88
CA SER A 88 -2.04 31.38 -15.29
C SER A 88 -2.49 31.15 -13.84
N LEU A 89 -2.61 32.23 -13.05
CA LEU A 89 -3.13 32.16 -11.69
C LEU A 89 -4.61 31.74 -11.67
N PHE A 90 -5.44 32.32 -12.52
CA PHE A 90 -6.85 31.93 -12.62
C PHE A 90 -7.01 30.47 -13.05
N LEU A 91 -6.25 30.02 -14.05
CA LEU A 91 -6.33 28.67 -14.59
C LEU A 91 -5.85 27.62 -13.58
N SER A 92 -4.79 27.93 -12.81
CA SER A 92 -4.31 27.06 -11.72
C SER A 92 -5.30 26.99 -10.55
N LEU A 93 -5.93 28.10 -10.15
CA LEU A 93 -6.98 28.09 -9.13
C LEU A 93 -8.21 27.30 -9.60
N PHE A 94 -8.64 27.54 -10.84
CA PHE A 94 -9.78 26.86 -11.44
C PHE A 94 -9.53 25.35 -11.54
N ALA A 95 -8.32 24.96 -11.98
CA ALA A 95 -7.88 23.57 -11.97
C ALA A 95 -7.88 22.99 -10.56
N LEU A 96 -7.41 23.72 -9.54
CA LEU A 96 -7.42 23.23 -8.15
C LEU A 96 -8.86 22.96 -7.67
N ILE A 97 -9.79 23.86 -7.94
CA ILE A 97 -11.20 23.71 -7.55
C ILE A 97 -11.87 22.53 -8.25
N LEU A 98 -11.64 22.36 -9.57
CA LEU A 98 -12.23 21.25 -10.32
C LEU A 98 -11.55 19.90 -10.03
N TYR A 99 -10.23 19.90 -9.90
CA TYR A 99 -9.44 18.68 -9.78
C TYR A 99 -9.47 18.11 -8.37
N THR A 100 -9.69 18.93 -7.32
CA THR A 100 -9.82 18.45 -5.94
C THR A 100 -10.98 17.45 -5.75
N PRO A 101 -12.25 17.76 -6.11
CA PRO A 101 -13.35 16.81 -5.97
C PRO A 101 -13.20 15.62 -6.93
N LEU A 102 -12.66 15.84 -8.14
CA LEU A 102 -12.43 14.77 -9.11
C LEU A 102 -11.36 13.77 -8.62
N ALA A 103 -10.26 14.27 -8.05
CA ALA A 103 -9.21 13.46 -7.44
C ALA A 103 -9.74 12.67 -6.25
N PHE A 104 -10.56 13.29 -5.39
CA PHE A 104 -11.20 12.60 -4.27
C PHE A 104 -12.15 11.48 -4.74
N ALA A 105 -12.98 11.75 -5.75
CA ALA A 105 -13.90 10.76 -6.31
C ALA A 105 -13.13 9.57 -6.93
N THR A 106 -12.05 9.86 -7.65
CA THR A 106 -11.17 8.85 -8.26
C THR A 106 -10.50 7.99 -7.19
N ASP A 107 -9.92 8.61 -6.16
CA ASP A 107 -9.29 7.90 -5.04
C ASP A 107 -10.32 7.01 -4.30
N LYS A 108 -11.55 7.50 -4.11
CA LYS A 108 -12.66 6.73 -3.49
C LYS A 108 -13.08 5.54 -4.35
N PHE A 109 -13.17 5.71 -5.67
CA PHE A 109 -13.51 4.63 -6.60
C PHE A 109 -12.45 3.53 -6.57
N VAL A 110 -11.16 3.90 -6.68
CA VAL A 110 -10.04 2.95 -6.64
C VAL A 110 -10.00 2.20 -5.30
N TYR A 111 -10.18 2.90 -4.18
CA TYR A 111 -10.24 2.29 -2.86
C TYR A 111 -11.39 1.28 -2.74
N SER A 112 -12.60 1.66 -3.17
CA SER A 112 -13.78 0.77 -3.13
C SER A 112 -13.60 -0.48 -4.00
N ARG A 113 -12.98 -0.35 -5.17
CA ARG A 113 -12.65 -1.47 -6.07
C ARG A 113 -11.62 -2.40 -5.45
N ALA A 114 -10.59 -1.86 -4.79
CA ALA A 114 -9.58 -2.65 -4.09
C ALA A 114 -10.18 -3.44 -2.91
N GLN A 115 -11.07 -2.82 -2.13
CA GLN A 115 -11.78 -3.49 -1.04
C GLN A 115 -12.67 -4.63 -1.54
N LYS A 116 -13.45 -4.40 -2.62
CA LYS A 116 -14.29 -5.45 -3.24
C LYS A 116 -13.48 -6.66 -3.73
N ARG A 117 -12.26 -6.44 -4.25
CA ARG A 117 -11.39 -7.55 -4.68
C ARG A 117 -10.90 -8.38 -3.50
N ARG A 118 -10.68 -7.77 -2.34
CA ARG A 118 -10.22 -8.47 -1.14
C ARG A 118 -11.35 -9.20 -0.43
N ALA A 119 -12.55 -8.63 -0.40
CA ALA A 119 -13.73 -9.32 0.11
C ALA A 119 -14.05 -10.61 -0.67
N LYS A 120 -13.56 -10.74 -1.92
CA LYS A 120 -13.65 -11.97 -2.73
C LYS A 120 -12.46 -12.95 -2.52
N GLN A 121 -11.38 -12.50 -1.89
CA GLN A 121 -10.16 -13.29 -1.67
C GLN A 121 -10.03 -13.79 -0.22
N ALA A 122 -10.78 -13.21 0.72
CA ALA A 122 -10.99 -13.72 2.07
C ALA A 122 -12.04 -14.84 2.04
#